data_AF-I0YSW0-F1
#
_entry.id   AF-I0YSW0-F1
#
_cell.length_a   1.000
_cell.length_b   1.000
_cell.length_c   1.000
_cell.angle_alpha   90.00
_cell.angle_beta   90.00
_cell.angle_gamma   90.00
#
_symmetry.space_group_name_H-M   'P 1'
#
loop_
_entity.id
_entity.type
_entity.pdbx_description
1 polymer ?
#
loop_
_entity_poly.entity_id
_entity_poly.type
_entity_poly.pdbx_seq_one_letter_code
_entity_poly.pdbx_strand_id
1 'polypeptide(L)'
;MSFEGPHKFDASHFVGAFQKPEGIPMPSRMDQNIVPQQPGGIPHRLNGIEKQELELARRRAEKAAEGKRANAAAARARRRASRPRLEERTGGDDEGDASQGEEDDLEAKLAATKDEKEAKRLRRLLRNRVSAQQARERKKSYVSNLEAQAKQSDQLVAKLQQEVKTLERENVMLRQVIRNMQGGGAKVSDAN
;
A
#
# COMPACT_ATOMS: atom_id res chain seq x y z
N MET A 1 2.09 22.40 -58.05
CA MET A 1 1.42 22.08 -56.77
C MET A 1 2.38 21.19 -56.00
N SER A 2 3.13 21.77 -55.08
CA SER A 2 4.18 21.08 -54.34
C SER A 2 3.60 20.60 -53.01
N PHE A 3 3.63 19.30 -52.76
CA PHE A 3 3.12 18.68 -51.53
C PHE A 3 4.30 18.47 -50.56
N GLU A 4 4.34 19.21 -49.46
CA GLU A 4 5.32 19.04 -48.39
C GLU A 4 5.08 17.72 -47.65
N GLY A 5 6.15 16.95 -47.42
CA GLY A 5 6.13 15.68 -46.70
C GLY A 5 6.06 15.85 -45.17
N PRO A 6 5.84 14.76 -44.42
CA PRO A 6 5.61 14.84 -42.98
C PRO A 6 6.89 15.19 -42.20
N HIS A 7 6.81 16.26 -41.41
CA HIS A 7 7.82 16.69 -40.43
C HIS A 7 8.15 15.56 -39.45
N LYS A 8 9.43 15.17 -39.39
CA LYS A 8 9.97 14.29 -38.36
C LYS A 8 10.02 15.06 -37.04
N PHE A 9 9.38 14.53 -36.00
CA PHE A 9 9.44 15.08 -34.64
C PHE A 9 10.81 14.74 -34.04
N ASP A 10 11.65 15.75 -33.80
CA ASP A 10 12.97 15.59 -33.20
C ASP A 10 12.85 15.67 -31.67
N ALA A 11 13.06 14.55 -30.98
CA ALA A 11 12.90 14.44 -29.52
C ALA A 11 14.11 14.96 -28.73
N SER A 12 15.10 15.55 -29.39
CA SER A 12 16.38 15.96 -28.80
C SER A 12 16.33 17.23 -27.94
N HIS A 13 15.17 17.88 -27.78
CA HIS A 13 15.06 19.17 -27.07
C HIS A 13 14.25 19.14 -25.76
N PHE A 14 13.80 17.98 -25.27
CA PHE A 14 13.05 17.92 -24.01
C PHE A 14 13.91 17.44 -22.84
N VAL A 15 14.98 18.18 -22.53
CA VAL A 15 15.63 18.12 -21.21
C VAL A 15 15.24 19.39 -20.45
N GLY A 16 13.96 19.47 -20.10
CA GLY A 16 13.45 20.46 -19.17
C GLY A 16 13.68 19.96 -17.75
N ALA A 17 14.50 20.67 -16.97
CA ALA A 17 14.72 20.42 -15.56
C ALA A 17 13.38 20.23 -14.82
N PHE A 18 13.19 19.05 -14.23
CA PHE A 18 12.04 18.77 -13.39
C PHE A 18 12.26 19.47 -12.03
N GLN A 19 12.02 20.78 -12.01
CA GLN A 19 11.92 21.56 -10.79
C GLN A 19 10.78 20.95 -9.96
N LYS A 20 11.09 20.42 -8.77
CA LYS A 20 10.04 19.97 -7.83
C LYS A 20 9.08 21.14 -7.63
N PRO A 21 7.78 20.99 -7.91
CA PRO A 21 6.82 22.03 -7.55
C PRO A 21 6.78 22.10 -6.03
N GLU A 22 7.27 23.21 -5.49
CA GLU A 22 7.05 23.54 -4.08
C GLU A 22 5.54 23.62 -3.82
N GLY A 23 5.17 23.21 -2.61
CA GLY A 23 3.82 22.90 -2.13
C GLY A 23 2.66 23.56 -2.86
N ILE A 24 1.85 22.74 -3.55
CA ILE A 24 0.48 23.10 -3.84
C ILE A 24 -0.24 23.22 -2.48
N PRO A 25 -0.74 24.40 -2.08
CA PRO A 25 -1.49 24.50 -0.83
C PRO A 25 -2.76 23.66 -0.96
N MET A 26 -2.93 22.72 -0.04
CA MET A 26 -4.17 21.98 0.09
C MET A 26 -5.31 22.98 0.32
N PRO A 27 -6.38 22.98 -0.48
CA PRO A 27 -7.47 23.92 -0.26
C PRO A 27 -8.08 23.65 1.12
N SER A 28 -7.99 24.64 2.00
CA SER A 28 -8.63 24.63 3.30
C SER A 28 -10.11 24.35 3.12
N ARG A 29 -10.51 23.16 3.56
CA ARG A 29 -11.88 22.73 3.63
C ARG A 29 -12.53 23.50 4.77
N MET A 30 -13.20 24.61 4.44
CA MET A 30 -14.46 25.08 5.01
C MET A 30 -14.66 26.55 4.61
N ASP A 31 -15.50 26.81 3.62
CA ASP A 31 -16.63 27.70 3.88
C ASP A 31 -17.84 27.27 3.04
N GLN A 32 -19.00 27.56 3.60
CA GLN A 32 -20.26 26.86 3.39
C GLN A 32 -20.99 27.31 2.13
N ASN A 33 -21.73 26.39 1.50
CA ASN A 33 -22.86 26.66 0.60
C ASN A 33 -22.64 27.64 -0.57
N ILE A 34 -22.07 27.14 -1.66
CA ILE A 34 -22.50 27.59 -3.01
C ILE A 34 -23.12 26.38 -3.70
N VAL A 35 -24.43 26.24 -3.48
CA VAL A 35 -25.28 25.36 -4.29
C VAL A 35 -25.31 25.98 -5.69
N PRO A 36 -25.02 25.24 -6.78
CA PRO A 36 -25.27 25.75 -8.12
C PRO A 36 -26.76 26.08 -8.22
N GLN A 37 -27.06 27.38 -8.30
CA GLN A 37 -28.43 27.86 -8.38
C GLN A 37 -28.99 27.42 -9.73
N GLN A 38 -29.74 26.32 -9.73
CA GLN A 38 -30.51 25.90 -10.90
C GLN A 38 -31.49 27.03 -11.24
N PRO A 39 -31.72 27.34 -12.53
CA PRO A 39 -32.71 28.34 -12.90
C PRO A 39 -34.03 27.95 -12.25
N GLY A 40 -34.58 28.86 -11.44
CA GLY A 40 -35.72 28.61 -10.57
C GLY A 40 -36.94 28.11 -11.33
N GLY A 41 -37.04 26.78 -11.47
CA GLY A 41 -38.28 26.11 -11.80
C GLY A 41 -39.16 26.15 -10.57
N ILE A 42 -40.38 26.66 -10.72
CA ILE A 42 -41.44 26.60 -9.71
C ILE A 42 -41.49 25.14 -9.22
N PRO A 43 -41.42 24.85 -7.90
CA PRO A 43 -41.56 23.48 -7.43
C PRO A 43 -42.95 22.97 -7.85
N HIS A 44 -42.98 22.14 -8.89
CA HIS A 44 -44.19 21.45 -9.29
C HIS A 44 -44.60 20.57 -8.12
N ARG A 45 -45.66 21.00 -7.43
CA ARG A 45 -46.27 20.23 -6.36
C ARG A 45 -46.88 19.01 -7.04
N LEU A 46 -46.13 17.91 -7.08
CA LEU A 46 -46.53 16.72 -7.81
C LEU A 46 -47.91 16.29 -7.33
N ASN A 47 -48.84 16.19 -8.27
CA ASN A 47 -50.19 15.72 -7.99
C ASN A 47 -50.13 14.27 -7.47
N GLY A 48 -51.16 13.81 -6.77
CA GLY A 48 -51.17 12.47 -6.16
C GLY A 48 -50.85 11.33 -7.14
N ILE A 49 -51.21 11.50 -8.42
CA ILE A 49 -50.95 10.56 -9.51
C ILE A 49 -49.46 10.56 -9.91
N GLU A 50 -48.83 11.73 -10.04
CA GLU A 50 -47.41 11.85 -10.41
C GLU A 50 -46.49 11.28 -9.33
N LYS A 51 -46.90 11.36 -8.04
CA LYS A 51 -46.19 10.71 -6.94
C LYS A 51 -46.24 9.19 -7.05
N GLN A 52 -47.39 8.62 -7.39
CA GLN A 52 -47.56 7.18 -7.58
C GLN A 52 -46.75 6.67 -8.79
N GLU A 53 -46.72 7.43 -9.88
CA GLU A 53 -45.90 7.10 -11.05
C GLU A 53 -44.39 7.15 -10.75
N LEU A 54 -43.94 8.15 -9.99
CA LEU A 54 -42.54 8.27 -9.57
C LEU A 54 -42.13 7.09 -8.66
N GLU A 55 -43.01 6.68 -7.76
CA GLU A 55 -42.79 5.52 -6.88
C GLU A 55 -42.75 4.20 -7.68
N LEU A 56 -43.64 4.04 -8.66
CA LEU A 56 -43.63 2.90 -9.57
C LEU A 56 -42.36 2.86 -10.44
N ALA A 57 -41.90 4.02 -10.91
CA ALA A 57 -40.64 4.15 -11.66
C ALA A 57 -39.42 3.80 -10.80
N ARG A 58 -39.38 4.25 -9.53
CA ARG A 58 -38.33 3.86 -8.55
C ARG A 58 -38.34 2.35 -8.31
N ARG A 59 -39.51 1.76 -8.10
CA ARG A 59 -39.65 0.31 -7.87
C ARG A 59 -39.27 -0.52 -9.11
N ARG A 60 -39.57 -0.03 -10.32
CA ARG A 60 -39.10 -0.65 -11.58
C ARG A 60 -37.59 -0.52 -11.74
N ALA A 61 -37.00 0.63 -11.43
CA ALA A 61 -35.55 0.85 -11.48
C ALA A 61 -34.82 -0.02 -10.45
N GLU A 62 -35.37 -0.18 -9.25
CA GLU A 62 -34.83 -1.04 -8.20
C GLU A 62 -34.86 -2.52 -8.61
N LYS A 63 -36.01 -3.01 -9.11
CA LYS A 63 -36.11 -4.38 -9.66
C LYS A 63 -35.16 -4.62 -10.84
N ALA A 64 -34.99 -3.63 -11.72
CA ALA A 64 -34.03 -3.72 -12.83
C ALA A 64 -32.58 -3.73 -12.32
N ALA A 65 -32.26 -2.95 -11.29
CA ALA A 65 -30.94 -2.94 -10.65
C ALA A 65 -30.66 -4.25 -9.90
N GLU A 66 -31.66 -4.81 -9.24
CA GLU A 66 -31.61 -6.11 -8.59
C GLU A 66 -31.38 -7.24 -9.61
N GLY A 67 -32.09 -7.22 -10.75
CA GLY A 67 -31.86 -8.16 -11.85
C GLY A 67 -30.43 -8.06 -12.41
N LYS A 68 -29.89 -6.85 -12.57
CA LYS A 68 -28.48 -6.65 -12.98
C LYS A 68 -27.50 -7.18 -11.93
N ARG A 69 -27.76 -6.94 -10.64
CA ARG A 69 -26.94 -7.45 -9.51
C ARG A 69 -26.99 -8.97 -9.42
N ALA A 70 -28.16 -9.57 -9.57
CA ALA A 70 -28.36 -11.01 -9.56
C ALA A 70 -27.66 -11.68 -10.76
N ASN A 71 -27.76 -11.11 -11.96
CA ASN A 71 -27.04 -11.61 -13.13
C ASN A 71 -25.51 -11.49 -12.96
N ALA A 72 -25.03 -10.37 -12.42
CA ALA A 72 -23.61 -10.21 -12.10
C ALA A 72 -23.13 -11.21 -11.03
N ALA A 73 -23.95 -11.50 -10.01
CA ALA A 73 -23.67 -12.49 -8.98
C ALA A 73 -23.64 -13.91 -9.57
N ALA A 74 -24.60 -14.27 -10.42
CA ALA A 74 -24.64 -15.54 -11.13
C ALA A 74 -23.43 -15.71 -12.06
N ALA A 75 -23.02 -14.67 -12.78
CA ALA A 75 -21.82 -14.67 -13.62
C ALA A 75 -20.54 -14.87 -12.77
N ARG A 76 -20.45 -14.25 -11.58
CA ARG A 76 -19.35 -14.47 -10.63
C ARG A 76 -19.35 -15.90 -10.08
N ALA A 77 -20.51 -16.45 -9.74
CA ALA A 77 -20.66 -17.82 -9.25
C ALA A 77 -20.23 -18.85 -10.31
N ARG A 78 -20.64 -18.67 -11.57
CA ARG A 78 -20.19 -19.51 -12.69
C ARG A 78 -18.67 -19.44 -12.89
N ARG A 79 -18.09 -18.24 -12.86
CA ARG A 79 -16.62 -18.07 -12.94
C ARG A 79 -15.88 -18.69 -11.75
N ARG A 80 -16.51 -18.76 -10.57
CA ARG A 80 -15.96 -19.40 -9.37
C ARG A 80 -16.09 -20.92 -9.44
N ALA A 81 -17.18 -21.45 -10.00
CA ALA A 81 -17.37 -22.88 -10.22
C ALA A 81 -16.47 -23.44 -11.33
N SER A 82 -16.21 -22.66 -12.39
CA SER A 82 -15.30 -23.02 -13.47
C SER A 82 -13.84 -22.71 -13.17
N ARG A 83 -13.52 -22.10 -12.01
CA ARG A 83 -12.14 -21.89 -11.59
C ARG A 83 -11.61 -23.23 -11.09
N PRO A 84 -10.50 -23.76 -11.65
CA PRO A 84 -9.84 -24.90 -11.04
C PRO A 84 -9.53 -24.54 -9.59
N ARG A 85 -9.83 -25.45 -8.67
CA ARG A 85 -9.51 -25.32 -7.24
C ARG A 85 -8.00 -25.12 -7.15
N LEU A 86 -7.55 -23.86 -7.01
CA LEU A 86 -6.17 -23.59 -6.64
C LEU A 86 -6.01 -24.22 -5.26
N GLU A 87 -5.29 -25.34 -5.20
CA GLU A 87 -4.76 -25.80 -3.93
C GLU A 87 -4.00 -24.63 -3.32
N GLU A 88 -4.25 -24.43 -2.03
CA GLU A 88 -3.53 -23.48 -1.20
C GLU A 88 -2.07 -23.94 -1.20
N ARG A 89 -1.29 -23.47 -2.18
CA ARG A 89 0.18 -23.60 -2.16
C ARG A 89 0.63 -22.82 -0.94
N THR A 90 0.72 -23.54 0.18
CA THR A 90 1.47 -23.12 1.36
C THR A 90 2.83 -22.66 0.86
N GLY A 91 3.19 -21.41 1.19
CA GLY A 91 4.41 -20.78 0.69
C GLY A 91 5.62 -21.68 0.88
N GLY A 92 6.10 -22.24 -0.23
CA GLY A 92 7.43 -22.81 -0.34
C GLY A 92 8.32 -21.72 -0.90
N ASP A 93 9.35 -21.37 -0.14
CA ASP A 93 10.32 -20.30 -0.40
C ASP A 93 11.24 -20.53 -1.61
N ASP A 94 10.77 -21.28 -2.61
CA ASP A 94 11.53 -21.79 -3.77
C ASP A 94 10.97 -21.22 -5.09
N GLU A 95 10.69 -19.92 -5.16
CA GLU A 95 10.19 -19.26 -6.39
C GLU A 95 11.21 -18.31 -7.05
N GLY A 96 12.45 -18.25 -6.56
CA GLY A 96 13.47 -17.34 -7.10
C GLY A 96 14.02 -17.77 -8.47
N ASP A 97 14.27 -19.06 -8.66
CA ASP A 97 14.97 -19.60 -9.83
C ASP A 97 14.00 -19.89 -11.00
N ALA A 98 12.86 -20.52 -10.72
CA ALA A 98 11.76 -20.67 -11.69
C ALA A 98 11.16 -19.31 -12.14
N SER A 99 11.35 -18.28 -11.30
CA SER A 99 11.40 -16.86 -11.58
C SER A 99 11.73 -16.45 -13.02
N GLN A 100 13.01 -16.61 -13.31
CA GLN A 100 13.68 -15.98 -14.44
C GLN A 100 13.51 -16.80 -15.71
N GLY A 101 13.57 -18.13 -15.62
CA GLY A 101 13.40 -19.00 -16.78
C GLY A 101 12.06 -18.80 -17.51
N GLU A 102 10.96 -18.57 -16.79
CA GLU A 102 9.68 -18.26 -17.46
C GLU A 102 9.61 -16.83 -18.04
N GLU A 103 10.37 -15.86 -17.52
CA GLU A 103 10.46 -14.53 -18.15
C GLU A 103 11.20 -14.63 -19.47
N ASP A 104 12.33 -15.32 -19.49
CA ASP A 104 13.13 -15.56 -20.69
C ASP A 104 12.31 -16.31 -21.75
N ASP A 105 11.52 -17.32 -21.35
CA ASP A 105 10.61 -18.04 -22.25
C ASP A 105 9.53 -17.13 -22.85
N LEU A 106 8.96 -16.22 -22.05
CA LEU A 106 7.94 -15.28 -22.50
C LEU A 106 8.55 -14.22 -23.43
N GLU A 107 9.79 -13.82 -23.20
CA GLU A 107 10.54 -12.87 -24.02
C GLU A 107 10.95 -13.50 -25.36
N ALA A 108 11.43 -14.75 -25.35
CA ALA A 108 11.70 -15.53 -26.55
C ALA A 108 10.43 -15.74 -27.39
N LYS A 109 9.29 -16.07 -26.76
CA LYS A 109 7.98 -16.18 -27.44
C LYS A 109 7.53 -14.83 -28.02
N LEU A 110 7.79 -13.73 -27.33
CA LEU A 110 7.46 -12.39 -27.80
C LEU A 110 8.30 -12.00 -29.03
N ALA A 111 9.57 -12.39 -29.06
CA ALA A 111 10.45 -12.15 -30.20
C ALA A 111 10.07 -13.01 -31.42
N ALA A 112 9.55 -14.21 -31.20
CA ALA A 112 9.16 -15.14 -32.27
C ALA A 112 7.74 -14.90 -32.83
N THR A 113 6.83 -14.29 -32.06
CA THR A 113 5.44 -14.09 -32.52
C THR A 113 5.33 -12.96 -33.54
N LYS A 114 4.59 -13.22 -34.63
CA LYS A 114 4.21 -12.23 -35.66
C LYS A 114 2.77 -11.74 -35.49
N ASP A 115 2.00 -12.33 -34.58
CA ASP A 115 0.62 -11.91 -34.28
C ASP A 115 0.64 -10.76 -33.27
N GLU A 116 0.14 -9.60 -33.66
CA GLU A 116 0.07 -8.41 -32.80
C GLU A 116 -0.79 -8.62 -31.55
N LYS A 117 -1.84 -9.45 -31.62
CA LYS A 117 -2.70 -9.73 -30.45
C LYS A 117 -1.96 -10.58 -29.43
N GLU A 118 -1.21 -11.57 -29.89
CA GLU A 118 -0.37 -12.40 -29.03
C GLU A 118 0.80 -11.60 -28.45
N ALA A 119 1.48 -10.78 -29.27
CA ALA A 119 2.54 -9.89 -28.80
C ALA A 119 2.04 -8.95 -27.69
N LYS A 120 0.84 -8.37 -27.84
CA LYS A 120 0.22 -7.53 -26.80
C LYS A 120 -0.05 -8.30 -25.50
N ARG A 121 -0.48 -9.55 -25.61
CA ARG A 121 -0.70 -10.44 -24.45
C ARG A 121 0.62 -10.75 -23.75
N LEU A 122 1.67 -11.13 -24.48
CA LEU A 122 2.98 -11.48 -23.94
C LEU A 122 3.64 -10.28 -23.24
N ARG A 123 3.62 -9.08 -23.84
CA ARG A 123 4.10 -7.84 -23.16
C ARG A 123 3.37 -7.54 -21.85
N ARG A 124 2.07 -7.88 -21.76
CA ARG A 124 1.31 -7.72 -20.52
C ARG A 124 1.74 -8.73 -19.47
N LEU A 125 1.99 -9.99 -19.87
CA LEU A 125 2.47 -11.03 -18.97
C LEU A 125 3.84 -10.69 -18.40
N LEU A 126 4.79 -10.29 -19.24
CA LEU A 126 6.12 -9.85 -18.81
C LEU A 126 6.05 -8.70 -17.79
N ARG A 127 5.30 -7.62 -18.08
CA ARG A 127 5.11 -6.52 -17.12
C ARG A 127 4.46 -6.97 -15.81
N ASN A 128 3.48 -7.87 -15.88
CA ASN A 128 2.83 -8.39 -14.68
C ASN A 128 3.79 -9.24 -13.83
N ARG A 129 4.68 -9.99 -14.48
CA ARG A 129 5.68 -10.81 -13.80
C ARG A 129 6.73 -9.94 -13.10
N VAL A 130 7.32 -8.99 -13.81
CA VAL A 130 8.26 -8.01 -13.24
C VAL A 130 7.64 -7.26 -12.05
N SER A 131 6.40 -6.77 -12.19
CA SER A 131 5.74 -6.06 -11.08
C SER A 131 5.43 -6.97 -9.88
N ALA A 132 5.08 -8.23 -10.11
CA ALA A 132 4.89 -9.22 -9.05
C ALA A 132 6.21 -9.56 -8.34
N GLN A 133 7.31 -9.75 -9.09
CA GLN A 133 8.64 -9.96 -8.55
C GLN A 133 9.08 -8.78 -7.69
N GLN A 134 9.01 -7.56 -8.21
CA GLN A 134 9.34 -6.37 -7.43
C GLN A 134 8.49 -6.23 -6.17
N ALA A 135 7.20 -6.59 -6.21
CA ALA A 135 6.36 -6.57 -5.02
C ALA A 135 6.82 -7.60 -3.97
N ARG A 136 7.22 -8.80 -4.41
CA ARG A 136 7.79 -9.84 -3.55
C ARG A 136 9.12 -9.39 -2.95
N GLU A 137 10.02 -8.84 -3.76
CA GLU A 137 11.32 -8.32 -3.31
C GLU A 137 11.16 -7.18 -2.31
N ARG A 138 10.25 -6.22 -2.58
CA ARG A 138 9.91 -5.15 -1.62
C ARG A 138 9.36 -5.71 -0.31
N LYS A 139 8.51 -6.74 -0.37
CA LYS A 139 8.01 -7.40 0.85
C LYS A 139 9.13 -8.11 1.60
N LYS A 140 10.00 -8.85 0.88
CA LYS A 140 11.15 -9.56 1.44
C LYS A 140 12.12 -8.60 2.12
N SER A 141 12.46 -7.49 1.48
CA SER A 141 13.35 -6.48 2.05
C SER A 141 12.72 -5.79 3.26
N TYR A 142 11.44 -5.44 3.20
CA TYR A 142 10.73 -4.84 4.33
C TYR A 142 10.73 -5.77 5.55
N VAL A 143 10.38 -7.04 5.38
CA VAL A 143 10.38 -8.03 6.46
C VAL A 143 11.80 -8.24 7.01
N SER A 144 12.79 -8.41 6.13
CA SER A 144 14.19 -8.55 6.55
C SER A 144 14.69 -7.33 7.34
N ASN A 145 14.29 -6.11 6.97
CA ASN A 145 14.65 -4.90 7.70
C ASN A 145 13.98 -4.83 9.07
N LEU A 146 12.70 -5.22 9.17
CA LEU A 146 12.00 -5.30 10.46
C LEU A 146 12.66 -6.32 11.39
N GLU A 147 13.02 -7.50 10.89
CA GLU A 147 13.73 -8.51 11.66
C GLU A 147 15.10 -8.02 12.13
N ALA A 148 15.83 -7.28 11.29
CA ALA A 148 17.11 -6.68 11.65
C ALA A 148 16.93 -5.60 12.74
N GLN A 149 15.94 -4.73 12.62
CA GLN A 149 15.63 -3.70 13.62
C GLN A 149 15.23 -4.33 14.96
N ALA A 150 14.39 -5.35 14.95
CA ALA A 150 14.01 -6.07 16.17
C ALA A 150 15.24 -6.65 16.89
N LYS A 151 16.13 -7.33 16.15
CA LYS A 151 17.38 -7.87 16.71
C LYS A 151 18.29 -6.77 17.27
N GLN A 152 18.40 -5.62 16.59
CA GLN A 152 19.17 -4.48 17.08
C GLN A 152 18.57 -3.89 18.36
N SER A 153 17.25 -3.73 18.41
CA SER A 153 16.56 -3.27 19.61
C SER A 153 16.75 -4.23 20.78
N ASP A 154 16.64 -5.54 20.55
CA ASP A 154 16.85 -6.55 21.60
C ASP A 154 18.29 -6.51 22.14
N GLN A 155 19.29 -6.34 21.27
CA GLN A 155 20.68 -6.18 21.68
C GLN A 155 20.90 -4.92 22.51
N LEU A 156 20.30 -3.79 22.11
CA LEU A 156 20.38 -2.54 22.86
C LEU A 156 19.71 -2.65 24.22
N VAL A 157 18.55 -3.29 24.31
CA VAL A 157 17.87 -3.56 25.58
C VAL A 157 18.75 -4.42 26.48
N ALA A 158 19.32 -5.52 25.96
CA ALA A 158 20.21 -6.39 26.74
C ALA A 158 21.45 -5.64 27.26
N LYS A 159 22.06 -4.79 26.42
CA LYS A 159 23.22 -3.96 26.80
C LYS A 159 22.84 -2.99 27.92
N LEU A 160 21.75 -2.24 27.76
CA LEU A 160 21.30 -1.27 28.76
C LEU A 160 20.93 -1.95 30.08
N GLN A 161 20.27 -3.11 30.03
CA GLN A 161 19.99 -3.90 31.23
C GLN A 161 21.26 -4.34 31.96
N GLN A 162 22.33 -4.68 31.23
CA GLN A 162 23.62 -5.03 31.84
C GLN A 162 24.30 -3.81 32.48
N GLU A 163 24.25 -2.66 31.83
CA GLU A 163 24.78 -1.40 32.36
C GLU A 163 24.03 -0.99 33.64
N VAL A 164 22.70 -1.06 33.63
CA VAL A 164 21.87 -0.79 34.82
C VAL A 164 22.23 -1.73 35.96
N LYS A 165 22.32 -3.04 35.72
CA LYS A 165 22.71 -4.01 36.76
C LYS A 165 24.10 -3.72 37.35
N THR A 166 25.03 -3.28 36.51
CA THR A 166 26.38 -2.92 36.96
C THR A 166 26.33 -1.68 37.84
N LEU A 167 25.67 -0.62 37.39
CA LEU A 167 25.51 0.62 38.13
C LEU A 167 24.74 0.42 39.44
N GLU A 168 23.69 -0.41 39.45
CA GLU A 168 22.94 -0.76 40.66
C GLU A 168 23.83 -1.44 41.70
N ARG A 169 24.67 -2.41 41.28
CA ARG A 169 25.63 -3.08 42.18
C ARG A 169 26.65 -2.09 42.74
N GLU A 170 27.23 -1.24 41.89
CA GLU A 170 28.17 -0.20 42.31
C GLU A 170 27.51 0.76 43.30
N ASN A 171 26.29 1.20 43.02
CA ASN A 171 25.55 2.10 43.89
C ASN A 171 25.26 1.48 45.26
N VAL A 172 24.89 0.19 45.30
CA VAL A 172 24.68 -0.56 46.54
C VAL A 172 25.99 -0.68 47.33
N MET A 173 27.11 -1.01 46.68
CA MET A 173 28.42 -1.09 47.33
C MET A 173 28.84 0.26 47.92
N LEU A 174 28.70 1.36 47.16
CA LEU A 174 29.02 2.71 47.64
C LEU A 174 28.14 3.12 48.83
N ARG A 175 26.83 2.86 48.76
CA ARG A 175 25.92 3.10 49.90
C ARG A 175 26.31 2.30 51.12
N GLN A 176 26.77 1.06 50.96
CA GLN A 176 27.24 0.24 52.07
C GLN A 176 28.52 0.81 52.70
N VAL A 177 29.49 1.24 51.89
CA VAL A 177 30.72 1.88 52.37
C VAL A 177 30.40 3.15 53.16
N ILE A 178 29.51 4.00 52.64
CA ILE A 178 29.05 5.21 53.33
C ILE A 178 28.38 4.87 54.66
N ARG A 179 27.47 3.89 54.69
CA ARG A 179 26.84 3.44 55.95
C ARG A 179 27.86 2.96 56.97
N ASN A 180 28.84 2.18 56.53
CA ASN A 180 29.90 1.67 57.41
C ASN A 180 30.77 2.81 57.97
N MET A 181 31.10 3.82 57.15
CA MET A 181 31.85 5.00 57.61
C MET A 181 31.03 5.88 58.55
N GLN A 182 29.77 6.16 58.23
CA GLN A 182 28.87 6.98 59.05
C GLN A 182 28.50 6.29 60.38
N GLY A 183 28.34 4.97 60.38
CA GLY A 183 28.10 4.16 61.58
C GLY A 183 29.33 4.00 62.48
N GLY A 184 30.54 4.21 61.95
CA GLY A 184 31.79 4.21 62.72
C GLY A 184 32.07 5.51 63.47
N GLY A 185 31.52 6.64 63.02
CA GLY A 185 31.71 7.96 63.64
C GLY A 185 30.78 8.26 64.82
N ALA A 186 29.65 7.54 64.97
CA ALA A 186 28.62 7.86 65.95
C ALA A 186 28.80 7.21 67.33
N LYS A 187 29.80 6.36 67.54
CA LYS A 187 30.00 5.62 68.81
C LYS A 187 31.10 6.19 69.73
N VAL A 188 31.77 7.27 69.32
CA VAL A 188 32.94 7.81 70.05
C VAL A 188 32.62 9.10 70.82
N SER A 189 31.41 9.65 70.73
CA SER A 189 31.07 10.96 71.32
C SER A 189 30.44 10.95 72.72
N ASP A 190 30.09 9.79 73.28
CA ASP A 190 29.40 9.70 74.60
C ASP A 190 30.31 9.26 75.76
N ALA A 191 31.63 9.44 75.64
CA ALA A 191 32.57 9.10 76.70
C ALA A 191 33.69 10.15 76.83
N ASN A 192 33.35 11.36 77.33
CA ASN A 192 34.23 12.17 78.18
C ASN A 192 33.45 13.26 78.91
#